data_AF-A0A918XCK5-F1
#
_entry.id   AF-A0A918XCK5-F1
#
_cell.length_a   1.000
_cell.length_b   1.000
_cell.length_c   1.000
_cell.angle_alpha   90.00
_cell.angle_beta   90.00
_cell.angle_gamma   90.00
#
_symmetry.space_group_name_H-M   'P 1'
#
loop_
_entity.id
_entity.type
_entity.pdbx_description
1 polymer ?
#
loop_
_entity_poly.entity_id
_entity_poly.type
_entity_poly.pdbx_seq_one_letter_code
_entity_poly.pdbx_strand_id
1 'polypeptide(L)'
;MSKQGAPLDIDVMVPEHYAVVHQGTGRVDFHHCTRCKQIPVATSVIDHQYYAVVNVACLHDRAVFAPPRPVDLTSATMDESIARRRANWCSQVTLRIR
;
A
#
# COMPACT_ATOMS: atom_id res chain seq x y z
N MET A 1 2.54 8.24 -6.22
CA MET A 1 1.76 7.84 -5.02
C MET A 1 0.29 7.78 -5.43
N SER A 2 -0.51 6.86 -4.88
CA SER A 2 -1.95 6.81 -5.12
C SER A 2 -2.63 8.12 -4.67
N LYS A 3 -3.80 8.45 -5.23
CA LYS A 3 -4.51 9.69 -4.91
C LYS A 3 -4.95 9.68 -3.44
N GLN A 4 -4.59 10.74 -2.71
CA GLN A 4 -4.89 10.88 -1.29
C GLN A 4 -6.38 10.76 -1.02
N GLY A 5 -6.76 9.97 -0.01
CA GLY A 5 -8.15 9.83 0.43
C GLY A 5 -9.12 9.24 -0.59
N ALA A 6 -8.63 8.74 -1.72
CA ALA A 6 -9.47 8.09 -2.72
C ALA A 6 -9.83 6.67 -2.25
N PRO A 7 -11.05 6.19 -2.53
CA PRO A 7 -11.41 4.80 -2.29
C PRO A 7 -10.54 3.88 -3.15
N LEU A 8 -10.23 2.70 -2.61
CA LEU A 8 -9.44 1.69 -3.31
C LEU A 8 -10.06 0.31 -3.08
N ASP A 9 -10.52 -0.31 -4.16
CA ASP A 9 -10.86 -1.73 -4.19
C ASP A 9 -9.64 -2.54 -4.65
N ILE A 10 -9.31 -3.59 -3.91
CA ILE A 10 -8.23 -4.53 -4.19
C ILE A 10 -8.87 -5.92 -4.29
N ASP A 11 -8.84 -6.51 -5.48
CA ASP A 11 -9.28 -7.89 -5.71
C ASP A 11 -8.06 -8.78 -5.98
N VAL A 12 -7.83 -9.76 -5.11
CA VAL A 12 -6.86 -10.83 -5.31
C VAL A 12 -7.55 -11.95 -6.08
N MET A 13 -7.17 -12.11 -7.34
CA MET A 13 -7.81 -13.03 -8.30
C MET A 13 -7.27 -14.46 -8.27
N VAL A 14 -6.07 -14.66 -7.72
CA VAL A 14 -5.39 -15.98 -7.67
C VAL A 14 -4.79 -16.17 -6.28
N PRO A 15 -5.57 -16.66 -5.31
CA PRO A 15 -5.16 -16.75 -3.90
C PRO A 15 -3.93 -17.60 -3.67
N GLU A 16 -3.66 -18.60 -4.51
CA GLU A 16 -2.50 -19.49 -4.38
C GLU A 16 -1.17 -18.74 -4.56
N HIS A 17 -1.22 -17.61 -5.27
CA HIS A 17 -0.05 -16.75 -5.47
C HIS A 17 -0.01 -15.57 -4.49
N TYR A 18 -0.95 -15.47 -3.56
CA TYR A 18 -1.06 -14.34 -2.65
C TYR A 18 -0.44 -14.67 -1.29
N ALA A 19 0.42 -13.78 -0.82
CA ALA A 19 1.00 -13.83 0.52
C ALA A 19 0.97 -12.45 1.16
N VAL A 20 0.90 -12.41 2.48
CA VAL A 20 1.11 -11.18 3.25
C VAL A 20 2.44 -11.27 3.95
N VAL A 21 3.28 -10.26 3.75
CA VAL A 21 4.58 -10.14 4.42
C VAL A 21 4.49 -8.97 5.40
N HIS A 22 4.88 -9.21 6.64
CA HIS A 22 5.01 -8.17 7.66
C HIS A 22 6.48 -7.78 7.76
N GLN A 23 6.79 -6.48 7.67
CA GLN A 23 8.16 -5.96 7.82
C GLN A 23 8.22 -4.98 8.99
N GLY A 24 9.28 -5.07 9.81
CA GLY A 24 9.51 -4.16 10.94
C GLY A 24 8.51 -4.33 12.08
N THR A 25 7.91 -3.22 12.52
CA THR A 25 7.04 -3.12 13.73
C THR A 25 5.65 -3.78 13.60
N GLY A 26 5.38 -4.52 12.52
CA GLY A 26 4.13 -5.25 12.33
C GLY A 26 2.89 -4.39 12.07
N ARG A 27 3.08 -3.15 11.59
CA ARG A 27 1.98 -2.17 11.39
C ARG A 27 1.57 -1.97 9.92
N VAL A 28 2.28 -2.60 9.00
CA VAL A 28 2.03 -2.51 7.56
C VAL A 28 2.08 -3.93 6.99
N ASP A 29 1.03 -4.27 6.28
CA ASP A 29 0.86 -5.53 5.59
C ASP A 29 1.26 -5.33 4.13
N PHE A 30 2.31 -6.02 3.69
CA PHE A 30 2.74 -5.97 2.31
C PHE A 30 2.12 -7.13 1.55
N HIS A 31 1.24 -6.82 0.61
CA HIS A 31 0.52 -7.79 -0.20
C HIS A 31 1.43 -8.23 -1.36
N HIS A 32 1.95 -9.45 -1.27
CA HIS A 32 2.96 -9.99 -2.16
C HIS A 32 2.35 -11.00 -3.13
N CYS A 33 2.67 -10.85 -4.42
CA CYS A 33 2.40 -11.86 -5.44
C CYS A 33 3.62 -12.77 -5.56
N THR A 34 3.51 -14.00 -5.07
CA THR A 34 4.59 -14.99 -5.04
C THR A 34 4.98 -15.48 -6.44
N ARG A 35 4.12 -15.31 -7.45
CA ARG A 35 4.45 -15.62 -8.85
C ARG A 35 5.30 -14.52 -9.49
N CYS A 36 4.88 -13.26 -9.38
CA CYS A 36 5.58 -12.12 -9.99
C CYS A 36 6.75 -11.61 -9.14
N LYS A 37 6.83 -12.01 -7.87
CA LYS A 37 7.79 -11.52 -6.86
C LYS A 37 7.69 -10.00 -6.64
N GLN A 38 6.47 -9.47 -6.74
CA GLN A 38 6.17 -8.04 -6.62
C GLN A 38 5.27 -7.79 -5.43
N ILE A 39 5.30 -6.55 -4.94
CA ILE A 39 4.40 -6.05 -3.89
C ILE A 39 3.55 -4.94 -4.52
N PRO A 40 2.34 -5.26 -5.05
CA PRO A 40 1.49 -4.27 -5.71
C PRO A 40 0.87 -3.26 -4.75
N VAL A 41 0.66 -3.65 -3.49
CA VAL A 41 -0.03 -2.82 -2.51
C VAL A 41 0.47 -3.12 -1.09
N ALA A 42 0.46 -2.09 -0.25
CA ALA A 42 0.66 -2.23 1.18
C ALA A 42 -0.55 -1.61 1.92
N THR A 43 -1.02 -2.27 2.97
CA THR A 43 -2.12 -1.77 3.82
C THR A 43 -1.66 -1.54 5.24
N SER A 44 -2.39 -0.69 5.97
CA SER A 44 -2.14 -0.40 7.38
C SER A 44 -3.45 -0.01 8.04
N VAL A 45 -3.67 -0.51 9.25
CA VAL A 45 -4.79 -0.07 10.09
C VAL A 45 -4.32 1.02 11.01
N ILE A 46 -4.99 2.17 10.95
CA ILE A 46 -4.70 3.36 11.78
C ILE A 46 -6.04 3.81 12.36
N ASP A 47 -6.16 3.85 13.69
CA ASP A 47 -7.40 4.20 14.41
C ASP A 47 -8.64 3.48 13.86
N HIS A 48 -8.54 2.15 13.71
CA HIS A 48 -9.59 1.27 13.17
C HIS A 48 -9.97 1.50 11.71
N GLN A 49 -9.27 2.38 10.99
CA GLN A 49 -9.49 2.64 9.58
C GLN A 49 -8.39 2.01 8.73
N TYR A 50 -8.79 1.33 7.65
CA TYR A 50 -7.87 0.77 6.67
C TYR A 50 -7.37 1.85 5.71
N TYR A 51 -6.05 1.89 5.55
CA TYR A 51 -5.34 2.71 4.58
C TYR A 51 -4.54 1.81 3.65
N ALA A 52 -4.33 2.26 2.41
CA ALA A 52 -3.51 1.55 1.44
C ALA A 52 -2.69 2.49 0.58
N VAL A 53 -1.54 1.99 0.12
CA VAL A 53 -0.75 2.62 -0.92
C VAL A 53 -0.47 1.63 -2.04
N VAL A 54 -0.69 2.08 -3.27
CA VAL A 54 -0.41 1.29 -4.47
C VAL A 54 1.02 1.52 -4.93
N ASN A 55 1.72 0.43 -5.23
CA ASN A 55 2.99 0.47 -5.92
C ASN A 55 2.75 0.68 -7.42
N VAL A 56 2.87 1.93 -7.86
CA VAL A 56 2.67 2.32 -9.27
C VAL A 56 3.62 1.59 -10.22
N ALA A 57 4.78 1.11 -9.74
CA ALA A 57 5.70 0.33 -10.58
C ALA A 57 5.11 -1.02 -11.04
N CYS A 58 4.07 -1.52 -10.34
CA CYS A 58 3.36 -2.74 -10.72
C CYS A 58 2.20 -2.51 -11.69
N LEU A 59 1.91 -1.26 -12.06
CA LEU A 59 0.81 -0.90 -12.95
C LEU A 59 1.28 -0.79 -14.42
N HIS A 60 0.42 -1.17 -15.36
CA HIS A 60 0.71 -1.11 -16.79
C HIS A 60 0.75 0.32 -17.32
N ASP A 61 -0.10 1.20 -16.78
CA ASP A 61 -0.32 2.57 -17.19
C ASP A 61 0.49 3.57 -16.34
N ARG A 62 1.68 3.17 -15.86
CA ARG A 62 2.55 3.98 -14.98
C ARG A 62 2.78 5.43 -15.43
N ALA A 63 2.70 5.71 -16.74
CA ALA A 63 2.91 7.03 -17.33
C ALA A 63 1.83 8.07 -16.96
N VAL A 64 0.65 7.65 -16.52
CA VAL A 64 -0.41 8.57 -16.07
C VAL A 64 -0.17 9.14 -14.68
N PHE A 65 0.81 8.58 -13.94
CA PHE A 65 1.15 9.00 -12.60
C PHE A 65 2.32 9.99 -12.61
N ALA A 66 2.29 10.93 -11.65
CA ALA A 66 3.41 11.83 -11.45
C ALA A 66 4.71 11.06 -11.17
N PRO A 67 5.88 11.60 -11.57
CA PRO A 67 7.17 10.97 -11.32
C PRO A 67 7.37 10.65 -9.84
N PRO A 68 8.10 9.57 -9.49
CA PRO A 68 8.44 9.26 -8.11
C PRO A 68 9.20 10.43 -7.49
N ARG A 69 8.77 10.89 -6.32
CA ARG A 69 9.52 11.84 -5.50
C ARG A 69 10.27 11.07 -4.42
N PRO A 70 11.59 11.24 -4.26
CA PRO A 70 12.31 10.65 -3.14
C PRO A 70 11.71 11.20 -1.83
N VAL A 71 11.52 10.30 -0.87
CA VAL A 71 11.07 10.64 0.48
C VAL A 71 12.07 10.00 1.43
N ASP A 72 12.65 10.80 2.31
CA ASP A 72 13.44 10.25 3.41
C ASP A 72 12.51 9.72 4.49
N LEU A 73 12.71 8.45 4.83
CA LEU A 73 11.92 7.70 5.79
C LEU A 73 12.77 7.12 6.93
N THR A 74 14.08 7.39 6.93
CA THR A 74 15.05 6.73 7.81
C THR A 74 15.02 7.25 9.24
N SER A 75 14.64 8.51 9.44
CA SER A 75 14.56 9.18 10.75
C SER A 75 13.14 9.45 11.24
N ALA A 76 12.12 9.05 10.47
CA ALA A 76 10.73 9.33 10.81
C ALA A 76 10.31 8.58 12.07
N THR A 77 9.82 9.32 13.05
CA THR A 77 9.13 8.78 14.22
C THR A 77 7.89 7.98 13.81
N MET A 78 7.36 7.22 14.75
CA MET A 78 6.12 6.47 14.53
C MET A 78 4.95 7.39 14.21
N ASP A 79 4.83 8.51 14.92
CA ASP A 79 3.74 9.47 14.74
C ASP A 79 3.84 10.19 13.41
N GLU A 80 5.04 10.58 12.98
CA GLU A 80 5.27 11.13 11.64
C GLU A 80 4.93 10.13 10.53
N SER A 81 5.23 8.85 10.75
CA SER A 81 4.86 7.79 9.81
C SER A 81 3.34 7.61 9.73
N ILE A 82 2.62 7.66 10.85
CA ILE A 82 1.15 7.60 10.89
C ILE A 82 0.54 8.83 10.21
N ALA A 83 1.00 10.03 10.56
CA ALA A 83 0.53 11.28 9.97
C ALA A 83 0.75 11.30 8.45
N ARG A 84 1.92 10.87 7.98
CA ARG A 84 2.22 10.75 6.55
C ARG A 84 1.30 9.77 5.85
N ARG A 85 1.01 8.61 6.45
CA ARG A 85 0.08 7.61 5.88
C ARG A 85 -1.32 8.21 5.76
N ARG A 86 -1.85 8.82 6.83
CA ARG A 86 -3.16 9.50 6.79
C ARG A 86 -3.24 10.54 5.69
N ALA A 87 -2.18 11.34 5.53
CA ALA A 87 -2.15 12.40 4.52
C ALA A 87 -1.99 11.87 3.09
N ASN A 88 -1.27 10.76 2.87
CA ASN A 88 -0.83 10.38 1.53
C ASN A 88 -1.43 9.07 1.00
N TRP A 89 -2.05 8.25 1.83
CA TRP A 89 -2.59 6.96 1.43
C TRP A 89 -4.06 7.08 1.03
N CYS A 90 -4.53 6.11 0.26
CA CYS A 90 -5.95 5.91 0.01
C CYS A 90 -6.63 5.60 1.35
N SER A 91 -7.74 6.27 1.61
CA SER A 91 -8.62 6.01 2.75
C SER A 91 -9.92 5.42 2.18
N GLN A 92 -10.54 4.47 2.87
CA GLN A 92 -11.64 3.62 2.34
C GLN A 92 -11.13 2.50 1.41
N VAL A 93 -10.43 1.54 2.00
CA VAL A 93 -9.88 0.39 1.31
C VAL A 93 -10.77 -0.82 1.51
N THR A 94 -11.10 -1.51 0.42
CA THR A 94 -11.72 -2.83 0.47
C THR A 94 -10.76 -3.83 -0.16
N LEU A 95 -10.41 -4.88 0.59
CA LEU A 95 -9.60 -6.00 0.10
C LEU A 95 -10.47 -7.25 0.04
N ARG A 96 -10.55 -7.86 -1.14
CA ARG A 96 -11.27 -9.12 -1.37
C ARG A 96 -10.30 -10.17 -1.92
N ILE A 97 -10.36 -11.36 -1.35
CA ILE A 97 -9.61 -12.53 -1.82
C ILE A 97 -10.66 -13.51 -2.34
N ARG A 98 -10.58 -13.86 -3.63
CA ARG A 98 -11.59 -14.67 -4.32
C ARG A 98 -10.98 -15.95 -4.86
#